data_AF-A0A851GWQ2-F1
#
_entry.id   AF-A0A851GWQ2-F1
#
_cell.length_a   1.000
_cell.length_b   1.000
_cell.length_c   1.000
_cell.angle_alpha   90.00
_cell.angle_beta   90.00
_cell.angle_gamma   90.00
#
_symmetry.space_group_name_H-M   'P 1'
#
loop_
_entity.id
_entity.type
_entity.pdbx_description
1 polymer ?
#
loop_
_entity_poly.entity_id
_entity_poly.type
_entity_poly.pdbx_seq_one_letter_code
_entity_poly.pdbx_strand_id
1 'polypeptide(L)'
;MEEIIITKSSRCYSEIDSLIIVMAALSLSMDYKHSGKANYNPGDYLVAEGLSTGKMVRLPLYGPIEAVLMNKKPDQITLTVEKKSPPTVRYETHTDALKQTVNYIITPYFVTFYENNSNHAVSKFGSDYTKWPSTWRMGWVVRNALSHNGKIFFKNLTTPAIDWNGIIVTTAFQHKPIHDIFSFADILLLLLEMETELN
;
A
#
# COMPACT_ATOMS: atom_id res chain seq x y z
N MET A 1 -10.68 -11.92 -9.79
CA MET A 1 -10.44 -10.48 -9.95
C MET A 1 -11.43 -9.81 -9.03
N GLU A 2 -10.96 -8.94 -8.16
CA GLU A 2 -11.77 -8.21 -7.18
C GLU A 2 -11.58 -6.72 -7.44
N GLU A 3 -12.68 -5.97 -7.49
CA GLU A 3 -12.64 -4.51 -7.60
C GLU A 3 -12.86 -3.90 -6.23
N ILE A 4 -11.98 -2.98 -5.85
CA ILE A 4 -12.10 -2.18 -4.64
C ILE A 4 -12.47 -0.76 -5.07
N ILE A 5 -13.67 -0.34 -4.70
CA ILE A 5 -14.20 0.99 -5.01
C ILE A 5 -14.00 1.89 -3.79
N ILE A 6 -13.25 2.96 -3.98
CA ILE A 6 -12.92 3.94 -2.95
C ILE A 6 -13.62 5.24 -3.35
N THR A 7 -14.51 5.73 -2.50
CA THR A 7 -15.28 6.96 -2.76
C THR A 7 -14.86 8.04 -1.78
N LYS A 8 -15.35 9.26 -1.97
CA LYS A 8 -15.10 10.39 -1.04
C LYS A 8 -15.53 10.12 0.41
N SER A 9 -16.36 9.11 0.67
CA SER A 9 -16.74 8.71 2.03
C SER A 9 -15.78 7.70 2.67
N SER A 10 -14.91 7.04 1.88
CA SER A 10 -13.88 6.15 2.39
C SER A 10 -12.84 6.94 3.18
N ARG A 11 -12.39 6.41 4.32
CA ARG A 11 -11.46 7.12 5.21
C ARG A 11 -10.05 7.18 4.64
N CYS A 12 -9.72 6.29 3.70
CA CYS A 12 -8.46 6.27 2.96
C CYS A 12 -8.48 7.07 1.64
N TYR A 13 -9.60 7.73 1.30
CA TYR A 13 -9.76 8.35 -0.02
C TYR A 13 -8.66 9.35 -0.35
N SER A 14 -8.33 10.25 0.59
CA SER A 14 -7.36 11.32 0.33
C SER A 14 -5.94 10.77 0.14
N GLU A 15 -5.59 9.75 0.92
CA GLU A 15 -4.31 9.06 0.84
C GLU A 15 -4.17 8.29 -0.47
N ILE A 16 -5.22 7.57 -0.89
CA ILE A 16 -5.21 6.77 -2.12
C ILE A 16 -5.25 7.66 -3.37
N ASP A 17 -6.08 8.71 -3.39
CA ASP A 17 -6.11 9.71 -4.49
C ASP A 17 -4.72 10.29 -4.74
N SER A 18 -4.08 10.77 -3.67
CA SER A 18 -2.74 11.35 -3.73
C SER A 18 -1.67 10.34 -4.14
N LEU A 19 -1.74 9.11 -3.61
CA LEU A 19 -0.81 8.04 -3.97
C LEU A 19 -0.88 7.71 -5.47
N ILE A 20 -2.09 7.56 -6.01
CA ILE A 20 -2.26 7.21 -7.43
C ILE A 20 -1.78 8.35 -8.32
N ILE A 21 -2.03 9.61 -7.97
CA ILE A 21 -1.48 10.77 -8.71
C ILE A 21 0.05 10.69 -8.79
N VAL A 22 0.72 10.43 -7.66
CA VAL A 22 2.18 10.30 -7.62
C VAL A 22 2.66 9.12 -8.47
N MET A 23 2.01 7.96 -8.38
CA MET A 23 2.39 6.77 -9.16
C MET A 23 2.16 6.98 -10.66
N ALA A 24 1.06 7.62 -11.05
CA ALA A 24 0.77 7.95 -12.44
C ALA A 24 1.79 8.97 -12.99
N ALA A 25 2.12 10.01 -12.22
CA ALA A 25 3.12 11.00 -12.61
C ALA A 25 4.52 10.39 -12.77
N LEU A 26 4.91 9.48 -11.87
CA LEU A 26 6.18 8.75 -11.97
C LEU A 26 6.22 7.89 -13.23
N SER A 27 5.15 7.13 -13.50
CA SER A 27 5.04 6.27 -14.69
C SER A 27 5.12 7.09 -15.97
N LEU A 28 4.35 8.18 -16.04
CA LEU A 28 4.35 9.11 -17.18
C LEU A 28 5.75 9.68 -17.43
N SER A 29 6.45 10.07 -16.35
CA SER A 29 7.82 10.60 -16.43
C SER A 29 8.81 9.57 -16.95
N MET A 30 8.69 8.30 -16.52
CA MET A 30 9.53 7.21 -16.99
C MET A 30 9.31 6.91 -18.47
N ASP A 31 8.05 6.79 -18.90
CA ASP A 31 7.70 6.49 -20.29
C ASP A 31 8.09 7.63 -21.23
N TYR A 32 7.88 8.88 -20.79
CA TYR A 32 8.31 10.05 -21.53
C TYR A 32 9.83 10.10 -21.67
N LYS A 33 10.57 9.80 -20.59
CA LYS A 33 12.04 9.76 -20.63
C LYS A 33 12.56 8.64 -21.54
N HIS A 34 11.88 7.50 -21.58
CA HIS A 34 12.28 6.34 -22.38
C HIS A 34 11.98 6.51 -23.87
N SER A 35 10.77 6.99 -24.21
CA SER A 35 10.25 6.97 -25.59
C SER A 35 10.00 8.36 -26.19
N GLY A 36 10.10 9.43 -25.41
CA GLY A 36 9.73 10.79 -25.81
C GLY A 36 8.22 11.04 -25.85
N LYS A 37 7.41 10.06 -25.46
CA LYS A 37 5.95 10.12 -25.45
C LYS A 37 5.41 9.41 -24.20
N ALA A 38 4.32 9.91 -23.65
CA ALA A 38 3.59 9.22 -22.59
C ALA A 38 2.11 9.57 -22.73
N ASN A 39 1.33 8.61 -23.23
CA ASN A 39 -0.10 8.73 -23.40
C ASN A 39 -0.74 7.48 -22.80
N TYR A 40 -1.53 7.67 -21.75
CA TYR A 40 -2.34 6.60 -21.18
C TYR A 40 -3.79 6.75 -21.65
N ASN A 41 -4.45 5.63 -21.86
CA ASN A 41 -5.85 5.53 -22.27
C ASN A 41 -6.70 4.95 -21.13
N PRO A 42 -8.04 5.14 -21.17
CA PRO A 42 -8.93 4.43 -20.26
C PRO A 42 -8.64 2.92 -20.25
N GLY A 43 -8.38 2.37 -19.06
CA GLY A 43 -8.04 0.96 -18.87
C GLY A 43 -6.54 0.68 -18.74
N ASP A 44 -5.66 1.65 -18.99
CA ASP A 44 -4.23 1.49 -18.72
C ASP A 44 -3.96 1.54 -17.20
N TYR A 45 -3.06 0.67 -16.74
CA TYR A 45 -2.76 0.50 -15.32
C TYR A 45 -1.29 0.21 -15.05
N LEU A 46 -0.84 0.57 -13.85
CA LEU A 46 0.39 0.09 -13.23
C LEU A 46 0.08 -1.16 -12.40
N VAL A 47 0.91 -2.20 -12.52
CA VAL A 47 0.84 -3.37 -11.64
C VAL A 47 1.84 -3.23 -10.51
N ALA A 48 1.36 -3.33 -9.27
CA ALA A 48 2.18 -3.54 -8.10
C ALA A 48 2.01 -4.98 -7.59
N GLU A 49 3.10 -5.73 -7.50
CA GLU A 49 3.07 -7.12 -7.07
C GLU A 49 3.33 -7.28 -5.57
N GLY A 50 2.49 -8.06 -4.88
CA GLY A 50 2.72 -8.52 -3.52
C GLY A 50 3.89 -9.47 -3.48
N LEU A 51 4.82 -9.26 -2.55
CA LEU A 51 5.91 -10.21 -2.31
C LEU A 51 5.35 -11.43 -1.58
N SER A 52 4.52 -11.18 -0.58
CA SER A 52 4.16 -12.19 0.42
C SER A 52 2.70 -12.60 0.36
N THR A 53 1.80 -11.72 -0.07
CA THR A 53 0.36 -12.03 -0.19
C THR A 53 0.01 -12.91 -1.40
N GLY A 54 0.92 -13.04 -2.37
CA GLY A 54 0.62 -13.70 -3.65
C GLY A 54 -0.49 -13.00 -4.45
N LYS A 55 -0.77 -11.72 -4.15
CA LYS A 55 -1.72 -10.86 -4.85
C LYS A 55 -0.96 -9.79 -5.65
N MET A 56 -1.64 -9.15 -6.58
CA MET A 56 -1.17 -7.94 -7.27
C MET A 56 -2.29 -6.92 -7.33
N VAL A 57 -1.93 -5.63 -7.33
CA VAL A 57 -2.85 -4.50 -7.37
C VAL A 57 -2.62 -3.73 -8.66
N ARG A 58 -3.68 -3.49 -9.42
CA ARG A 58 -3.69 -2.60 -10.58
C ARG A 58 -4.11 -1.20 -10.13
N LEU A 59 -3.23 -0.23 -10.35
CA LEU A 59 -3.48 1.19 -10.12
C LEU A 59 -3.81 1.85 -11.46
N PRO A 60 -4.90 2.63 -11.58
CA PRO A 60 -5.24 3.28 -12.83
C PRO A 60 -4.21 4.36 -13.18
N LEU A 61 -3.72 4.35 -14.42
CA LEU A 61 -2.82 5.39 -14.94
C LEU A 61 -3.57 6.53 -15.63
N TYR A 62 -4.76 6.24 -16.17
CA TYR A 62 -5.66 7.22 -16.79
C TYR A 62 -6.75 7.67 -15.82
N GLY A 63 -7.03 8.97 -15.79
CA GLY A 63 -8.08 9.60 -14.96
C GLY A 63 -7.51 10.51 -13.85
N PRO A 64 -6.60 10.02 -12.99
CA PRO A 64 -6.06 10.80 -11.88
C PRO A 64 -5.37 12.11 -12.32
N ILE A 65 -4.50 12.03 -13.33
CA ILE A 65 -3.77 13.21 -13.84
C ILE A 65 -4.73 14.17 -14.57
N GLU A 66 -5.64 13.64 -15.38
CA GLU A 66 -6.66 14.43 -16.09
C GLU A 66 -7.57 15.19 -15.11
N ALA A 67 -7.98 14.53 -14.01
CA ALA A 67 -8.76 15.17 -12.96
C ALA A 67 -8.00 16.33 -12.33
N VAL A 68 -6.72 16.12 -11.97
CA VAL A 68 -5.86 17.16 -11.39
C VAL A 68 -5.68 18.34 -12.36
N LEU A 69 -5.44 18.09 -13.65
CA LEU A 69 -5.31 19.14 -14.67
C LEU A 69 -6.58 19.98 -14.83
N MET A 70 -7.75 19.40 -14.52
CA MET A 70 -9.03 20.11 -14.47
C MET A 70 -9.33 20.74 -13.10
N ASN A 71 -8.38 20.72 -12.16
CA ASN A 71 -8.53 21.13 -10.76
C ASN A 71 -9.71 20.42 -10.07
N LYS A 72 -9.85 19.11 -10.32
CA LYS A 72 -10.89 18.24 -9.78
C LYS A 72 -10.28 17.05 -9.06
N LYS A 73 -11.07 16.46 -8.16
CA LYS A 73 -10.80 15.13 -7.60
C LYS A 73 -11.83 14.13 -8.15
N PRO A 74 -11.43 12.88 -8.43
CA PRO A 74 -12.35 11.86 -8.95
C PRO A 74 -13.43 11.51 -7.91
N ASP A 75 -14.69 11.32 -8.31
CA ASP A 75 -15.74 10.93 -7.34
C ASP A 75 -15.53 9.52 -6.76
N GLN A 76 -14.88 8.66 -7.54
CA GLN A 76 -14.53 7.30 -7.18
C GLN A 76 -13.17 6.93 -7.76
N ILE A 77 -12.47 6.05 -7.05
CA ILE A 77 -11.24 5.40 -7.48
C ILE A 77 -11.51 3.91 -7.48
N THR A 78 -11.21 3.25 -8.60
CA THR A 78 -11.32 1.80 -8.71
C THR A 78 -9.92 1.20 -8.75
N LEU A 79 -9.64 0.33 -7.79
CA LEU A 79 -8.46 -0.53 -7.79
C LEU A 79 -8.88 -1.95 -8.15
N THR A 80 -8.02 -2.69 -8.85
CA THR A 80 -8.26 -4.11 -9.13
C THR A 80 -7.23 -4.97 -8.41
N VAL A 81 -7.69 -5.94 -7.63
CA VAL A 81 -6.85 -6.93 -6.97
C VAL A 81 -7.00 -8.27 -7.68
N GLU A 82 -5.87 -8.87 -8.01
CA GLU A 82 -5.80 -10.17 -8.67
C GLU A 82 -4.81 -11.10 -7.96
N LYS A 83 -5.02 -12.41 -8.11
CA LYS A 83 -4.00 -13.37 -7.71
C LYS A 83 -2.81 -13.22 -8.64
N LYS A 84 -1.60 -13.19 -8.06
CA LYS A 84 -0.36 -13.20 -8.84
C LYS A 84 -0.33 -14.49 -9.66
N SER A 85 -0.35 -14.34 -10.97
CA SER A 85 -0.08 -15.47 -11.85
C SER A 85 1.43 -15.74 -11.86
N PRO A 86 1.88 -16.99 -12.02
CA PRO A 86 3.29 -17.27 -12.22
C PRO A 86 3.81 -16.41 -13.38
N PRO A 87 4.92 -15.68 -13.22
CA PRO A 87 5.42 -14.85 -14.31
C PRO A 87 5.76 -15.75 -15.50
N THR A 88 5.21 -15.45 -16.67
CA THR A 88 5.61 -16.10 -17.93
C THR A 88 7.01 -15.68 -18.34
N VAL A 89 7.46 -14.50 -17.90
CA VAL A 89 8.82 -13.97 -18.09
C VAL A 89 9.26 -13.29 -16.79
N ARG A 90 10.43 -13.65 -16.26
CA ARG A 90 11.08 -12.89 -15.19
C ARG A 90 11.99 -11.86 -15.84
N TYR A 91 11.62 -10.59 -15.78
CA TYR A 91 12.55 -9.51 -16.11
C TYR A 91 13.46 -9.28 -14.91
N GLU A 92 14.78 -9.37 -15.11
CA GLU A 92 15.72 -8.87 -14.09
C GLU A 92 15.47 -7.38 -13.92
N THR A 93 15.03 -6.99 -12.73
CA THR A 93 14.79 -5.58 -12.40
C THR A 93 16.14 -4.93 -12.12
N HIS A 94 16.77 -4.36 -13.15
CA HIS A 94 18.04 -3.61 -13.01
C HIS A 94 17.85 -2.23 -12.32
N THR A 95 16.82 -2.05 -11.51
CA THR A 95 16.41 -0.74 -10.97
C THR A 95 16.10 -0.80 -9.47
N ASP A 96 17.03 -1.31 -8.67
CA ASP A 96 16.92 -1.32 -7.20
C ASP A 96 16.58 0.07 -6.63
N ALA A 97 17.14 1.13 -7.22
CA ALA A 97 16.83 2.51 -6.84
C ALA A 97 15.35 2.88 -7.07
N LEU A 98 14.75 2.41 -8.18
CA LEU A 98 13.32 2.62 -8.45
C LEU A 98 12.46 1.82 -7.48
N LYS A 99 12.82 0.55 -7.22
CA LYS A 99 12.13 -0.30 -6.23
C LYS A 99 12.13 0.35 -4.86
N GLN A 100 13.28 0.85 -4.41
CA GLN A 100 13.40 1.56 -3.14
C GLN A 100 12.56 2.85 -3.12
N THR A 101 12.59 3.62 -4.21
CA THR A 101 11.79 4.85 -4.35
C THR A 101 10.30 4.55 -4.24
N VAL A 102 9.78 3.56 -4.96
CA VAL A 102 8.37 3.15 -4.92
C VAL A 102 7.97 2.71 -3.50
N ASN A 103 8.82 1.95 -2.83
CA ASN A 103 8.59 1.54 -1.44
C ASN A 103 8.53 2.74 -0.46
N TYR A 104 9.29 3.81 -0.72
CA TYR A 104 9.20 5.03 0.09
C TYR A 104 7.99 5.89 -0.23
N ILE A 105 7.49 5.86 -1.48
CA ILE A 105 6.30 6.63 -1.88
C ILE A 105 5.08 6.26 -1.04
N ILE A 106 4.85 4.98 -0.73
CA ILE A 106 3.66 4.55 0.03
C ILE A 106 3.70 4.92 1.52
N THR A 107 4.90 5.11 2.08
CA THR A 107 5.14 5.32 3.52
C THR A 107 4.29 6.44 4.12
N PRO A 108 4.34 7.70 3.62
CA PRO A 108 3.57 8.79 4.21
C PRO A 108 2.06 8.56 4.17
N TYR A 109 1.55 7.92 3.11
CA TYR A 109 0.12 7.63 2.96
C TYR A 109 -0.35 6.57 3.96
N PHE A 110 0.43 5.50 4.13
CA PHE A 110 0.12 4.47 5.12
C PHE A 110 0.14 5.03 6.55
N VAL A 111 1.20 5.77 6.91
CA VAL A 111 1.32 6.36 8.25
C VAL A 111 0.18 7.35 8.51
N THR A 112 -0.12 8.24 7.56
CA THR A 112 -1.21 9.22 7.71
C THR A 112 -2.56 8.54 7.92
N PHE A 113 -2.88 7.52 7.10
CA PHE A 113 -4.11 6.74 7.28
C PHE A 113 -4.18 6.09 8.67
N TYR A 114 -3.10 5.42 9.10
CA TYR A 114 -3.04 4.76 10.41
C TYR A 114 -3.27 5.76 11.54
N GLU A 115 -2.53 6.88 11.55
CA GLU A 115 -2.63 7.88 12.62
C GLU A 115 -4.03 8.50 12.70
N ASN A 116 -4.59 8.91 11.56
CA ASN A 116 -5.91 9.53 11.46
C ASN A 116 -7.04 8.62 11.98
N ASN A 117 -6.86 7.30 11.87
CA ASN A 117 -7.90 6.32 12.18
C ASN A 117 -7.60 5.48 13.43
N SER A 118 -6.43 5.64 14.05
CA SER A 118 -6.02 4.91 15.25
C SER A 118 -7.00 5.06 16.42
N ASN A 119 -7.49 6.28 16.68
CA ASN A 119 -8.49 6.54 17.71
C ASN A 119 -9.83 5.85 17.40
N HIS A 120 -10.20 5.76 16.12
CA HIS A 120 -11.41 5.05 15.72
C HIS A 120 -11.24 3.54 15.91
N ALA A 121 -10.08 2.98 15.57
CA ALA A 121 -9.73 1.59 15.85
C ALA A 121 -9.77 1.27 17.36
N VAL A 122 -9.22 2.16 18.21
CA VAL A 122 -9.31 2.03 19.68
C VAL A 122 -10.76 2.02 20.15
N SER A 123 -11.60 2.91 19.61
CA SER A 123 -13.02 2.96 19.95
C SER A 123 -13.76 1.67 19.55
N LYS A 124 -13.44 1.11 18.37
CA LYS A 124 -14.11 -0.08 17.82
C LYS A 124 -13.62 -1.39 18.44
N PHE A 125 -12.32 -1.53 18.66
CA PHE A 125 -11.68 -2.79 19.06
C PHE A 125 -11.15 -2.79 20.51
N GLY A 126 -11.26 -1.67 21.21
CA GLY A 126 -10.76 -1.47 22.57
C GLY A 126 -9.33 -0.95 22.64
N SER A 127 -8.88 -0.59 23.84
CA SER A 127 -7.54 -0.01 24.09
C SER A 127 -6.41 -1.04 24.07
N ASP A 128 -6.73 -2.32 24.19
CA ASP A 128 -5.76 -3.41 24.19
C ASP A 128 -5.48 -3.87 22.75
N TYR A 129 -4.41 -3.33 22.15
CA TYR A 129 -4.04 -3.64 20.76
C TYR A 129 -3.77 -5.14 20.50
N THR A 130 -3.47 -5.93 21.55
CA THR A 130 -3.22 -7.38 21.37
C THR A 130 -4.50 -8.13 20.99
N LYS A 131 -5.66 -7.53 21.25
CA LYS A 131 -7.00 -8.03 20.91
C LYS A 131 -7.55 -7.49 19.60
N TRP A 132 -6.84 -6.57 18.95
CA TRP A 132 -7.26 -6.04 17.66
C TRP A 132 -7.23 -7.14 16.59
N PRO A 133 -8.00 -6.98 15.50
CA PRO A 133 -7.87 -7.82 14.31
C PRO A 133 -6.42 -7.91 13.85
N SER A 134 -6.05 -9.05 13.25
CA SER A 134 -4.67 -9.28 12.82
C SER A 134 -4.20 -8.25 11.78
N THR A 135 -5.10 -7.78 10.92
CA THR A 135 -4.88 -6.68 9.97
C THR A 135 -4.42 -5.41 10.69
N TRP A 136 -5.18 -4.92 11.67
CA TRP A 136 -4.79 -3.73 12.44
C TRP A 136 -3.52 -3.94 13.29
N ARG A 137 -3.32 -5.15 13.83
CA ARG A 137 -2.06 -5.49 14.53
C ARG A 137 -0.87 -5.47 13.59
N MET A 138 -1.03 -5.97 12.36
CA MET A 138 0.00 -5.90 11.33
C MET A 138 0.22 -4.46 10.88
N GLY A 139 -0.84 -3.66 10.78
CA GLY A 139 -0.75 -2.24 10.51
C GLY A 139 0.06 -1.49 11.56
N TRP A 140 -0.10 -1.84 12.84
CA TRP A 140 0.75 -1.32 13.92
C TRP A 140 2.23 -1.69 13.71
N VAL A 141 2.53 -2.94 13.34
CA VAL A 141 3.92 -3.37 13.05
C VAL A 141 4.52 -2.54 11.91
N VAL A 142 3.81 -2.40 10.80
CA VAL A 142 4.27 -1.65 9.62
C VAL A 142 4.47 -0.19 9.99
N ARG A 143 3.48 0.47 10.61
CA ARG A 143 3.60 1.86 11.08
C ARG A 143 4.80 2.04 12.01
N ASN A 144 4.97 1.14 12.97
CA ASN A 144 6.06 1.25 13.94
C ASN A 144 7.42 1.08 13.24
N ALA A 145 7.53 0.13 12.31
CA ALA A 145 8.75 -0.05 11.52
C ALA A 145 9.09 1.21 10.70
N LEU A 146 8.10 1.83 10.05
CA LEU A 146 8.28 3.07 9.30
C LEU A 146 8.75 4.23 10.18
N SER A 147 8.30 4.29 11.44
CA SER A 147 8.77 5.25 12.45
C SER A 147 10.21 4.99 12.93
N HIS A 148 10.72 3.77 12.71
CA HIS A 148 12.05 3.32 13.12
C HIS A 148 12.96 3.07 11.90
N ASN A 149 12.99 4.01 10.96
CA ASN A 149 13.81 3.97 9.75
C ASN A 149 13.55 2.75 8.86
N GLY A 150 12.30 2.32 8.77
CA GLY A 150 11.89 1.14 8.00
C GLY A 150 12.35 -0.18 8.61
N LYS A 151 12.72 -0.22 9.90
CA LYS A 151 13.13 -1.44 10.60
C LYS A 151 12.09 -1.85 11.62
N ILE A 152 11.71 -3.13 11.61
CA ILE A 152 10.77 -3.69 12.59
C ILE A 152 11.28 -3.45 14.00
N PHE A 153 10.37 -2.95 14.85
CA PHE A 153 10.67 -2.64 16.23
C PHE A 153 9.54 -3.10 17.14
N PHE A 154 9.87 -3.90 18.14
CA PHE A 154 9.00 -4.30 19.23
C PHE A 154 9.52 -3.68 20.52
N LYS A 155 8.69 -2.88 21.18
CA LYS A 155 8.99 -2.39 22.53
C LYS A 155 8.91 -3.52 23.56
N ASN A 156 7.91 -4.40 23.42
CA ASN A 156 7.76 -5.59 24.24
C ASN A 156 8.22 -6.83 23.46
N LEU A 157 9.29 -7.48 23.91
CA LEU A 157 9.83 -8.68 23.26
C LEU A 157 9.00 -9.95 23.52
N THR A 158 7.95 -9.86 24.34
CA THR A 158 6.96 -10.93 24.53
C THR A 158 5.69 -10.71 23.70
N THR A 159 5.67 -9.75 22.77
CA THR A 159 4.52 -9.55 21.87
C THR A 159 4.23 -10.84 21.10
N PRO A 160 2.99 -11.36 21.11
CA PRO A 160 2.62 -12.56 20.37
C PRO A 160 2.83 -12.39 18.87
N ALA A 161 3.09 -13.51 18.17
CA ALA A 161 3.15 -13.52 16.72
C ALA A 161 1.88 -12.89 16.10
N ILE A 162 2.07 -12.18 15.00
CA ILE A 162 0.99 -11.54 14.24
C ILE A 162 0.99 -12.20 12.86
N ASP A 163 -0.12 -12.87 12.53
CA ASP A 163 -0.35 -13.52 11.24
C ASP A 163 -1.36 -12.71 10.43
N TRP A 164 -0.92 -12.18 9.30
CA TRP A 164 -1.76 -11.48 8.35
C TRP A 164 -1.51 -12.00 6.94
N ASN A 165 -2.53 -12.57 6.30
CA ASN A 165 -2.45 -13.13 4.94
C ASN A 165 -1.26 -14.08 4.73
N GLY A 166 -0.94 -14.92 5.72
CA GLY A 166 0.17 -15.87 5.67
C GLY A 166 1.54 -15.27 6.01
N ILE A 167 1.59 -13.96 6.32
CA ILE A 167 2.78 -13.27 6.80
C ILE A 167 2.78 -13.32 8.31
N ILE A 168 3.71 -14.10 8.87
CA ILE A 168 3.87 -14.23 10.32
C ILE A 168 5.06 -13.38 10.76
N VAL A 169 4.77 -12.25 11.42
CA VAL A 169 5.80 -11.41 12.05
C VAL A 169 5.89 -11.73 13.53
N THR A 170 7.12 -11.96 14.01
CA THR A 170 7.42 -12.24 15.42
C THR A 170 8.52 -11.31 15.92
N THR A 171 8.79 -11.33 17.23
CA THR A 171 9.87 -10.54 17.84
C THR A 171 11.27 -10.96 17.35
N ALA A 172 11.41 -12.12 16.71
CA ALA A 172 12.64 -12.53 16.03
C ALA A 172 12.97 -11.68 14.78
N PHE A 173 12.02 -10.86 14.31
CA PHE A 173 12.21 -9.93 13.20
C PHE A 173 12.72 -8.56 13.66
N GLN A 174 13.01 -8.39 14.96
CA GLN A 174 13.56 -7.15 15.50
C GLN A 174 14.73 -6.63 14.66
N HIS A 175 14.69 -5.34 14.32
CA HIS A 175 15.65 -4.61 13.48
C HIS A 175 15.77 -5.06 12.01
N LYS A 176 14.96 -6.02 11.55
CA LYS A 176 14.91 -6.38 10.12
C LYS A 176 14.23 -5.28 9.30
N PRO A 177 14.71 -4.99 8.08
CA PRO A 177 14.02 -4.09 7.17
C PRO A 177 12.60 -4.58 6.85
N ILE A 178 11.61 -3.68 6.93
CA ILE A 178 10.21 -4.02 6.62
C ILE A 178 10.04 -4.39 5.15
N HIS A 179 10.85 -3.80 4.26
CA HIS A 179 10.82 -4.03 2.82
C HIS A 179 11.37 -5.39 2.38
N ASP A 180 12.00 -6.15 3.29
CA ASP A 180 12.38 -7.54 3.04
C ASP A 180 11.18 -8.49 3.16
N ILE A 181 10.07 -8.00 3.73
CA ILE A 181 8.89 -8.80 4.09
C ILE A 181 7.64 -8.29 3.37
N PHE A 182 7.54 -6.97 3.20
CA PHE A 182 6.40 -6.31 2.55
C PHE A 182 6.85 -5.56 1.31
N SER A 183 6.19 -5.81 0.18
CA SER A 183 6.26 -4.93 -0.98
C SER A 183 5.30 -3.74 -0.84
N PHE A 184 5.42 -2.78 -1.76
CA PHE A 184 4.41 -1.74 -1.96
C PHE A 184 2.98 -2.29 -1.98
N ALA A 185 2.74 -3.36 -2.75
CA ALA A 185 1.39 -3.92 -2.89
C ALA A 185 0.91 -4.57 -1.59
N ASP A 186 1.79 -5.23 -0.84
CA ASP A 186 1.42 -5.80 0.46
C ASP A 186 1.01 -4.69 1.45
N ILE A 187 1.74 -3.56 1.50
CA ILE A 187 1.39 -2.41 2.34
C ILE A 187 0.08 -1.76 1.89
N LEU A 188 -0.15 -1.63 0.58
CA LEU A 188 -1.39 -1.10 0.04
C LEU A 188 -2.60 -1.98 0.37
N LEU A 189 -2.46 -3.30 0.20
CA LEU A 189 -3.51 -4.27 0.55
C LEU A 189 -3.82 -4.23 2.04
N LEU A 190 -2.79 -4.14 2.88
CA LEU A 190 -2.97 -3.98 4.33
C LEU A 190 -3.79 -2.72 4.67
N LEU A 191 -3.49 -1.58 4.04
CA LEU A 191 -4.23 -0.33 4.22
C LEU A 191 -5.70 -0.49 3.82
N LEU A 192 -5.97 -1.12 2.68
CA LEU A 192 -7.34 -1.32 2.18
C LEU A 192 -8.13 -2.27 3.08
N GLU A 193 -7.52 -3.35 3.56
CA GLU A 193 -8.17 -4.27 4.52
C GLU A 193 -8.43 -3.59 5.87
N MET A 194 -7.50 -2.75 6.34
CA MET A 194 -7.70 -1.94 7.56
C MET A 194 -8.90 -0.98 7.43
N GLU A 195 -9.06 -0.33 6.26
CA GLU A 195 -10.23 0.51 5.95
C GLU A 195 -11.53 -0.31 6.01
N THR A 196 -11.55 -1.48 5.36
CA THR A 196 -12.73 -2.36 5.37
C THR A 196 -13.14 -2.75 6.80
N GLU A 197 -12.18 -3.06 7.67
CA GLU A 197 -12.46 -3.44 9.06
C GLU A 197 -12.96 -2.29 9.93
N LEU A 198 -12.76 -1.02 9.54
CA LEU A 198 -13.31 0.13 10.25
C LEU A 198 -14.75 0.46 9.85
N ASN A 199 -15.19 0.04 8.67
CA ASN A 199 -16.58 0.16 8.23
C ASN A 199 -17.49 -0.85 8.95
#